data_AF-A0A955EKG8-F1
#
_entry.id   AF-A0A955EKG8-F1
#
_cell.length_a   1.000
_cell.length_b   1.000
_cell.length_c   1.000
_cell.angle_alpha   90.00
_cell.angle_beta   90.00
_cell.angle_gamma   90.00
#
_symmetry.space_group_name_H-M   'P 1'
#
loop_
_entity.id
_entity.type
_entity.pdbx_description
1 polymer ?
#
loop_
_entity_poly.entity_id
_entity_poly.type
_entity_poly.pdbx_seq_one_letter_code
_entity_poly.pdbx_strand_id
1 'polypeptide(L)'
;MSQTTHPDPASSRHDAPVSAGLTIGFAISACLWTLGYLLHFPGLSTPPIVVGLLLLVVQAVGSALAGMWGPSRAKLRLGLTTGLTMGLVNLLVLGSLLFESSGETTQARPAAGVIVLGWLAYSLVLGVVGVWIGGAVSPGGGGRDQSAPAWRARFGVLAALTMLPLLFVGGVVTTSDSGMAVPDWPNTFGSNMFLFPLSKMTGGVYFEHTHRLFGVLEGLTVLTLMALTIRGGGALAKKLAVIAFVL
;
A
#
# COMPACT_ATOMS: atom_id res chain seq x y z
N MET A 1 19.55 -33.31 19.19
CA MET A 1 18.43 -32.57 19.80
C MET A 1 18.44 -31.14 19.28
N SER A 2 17.64 -30.86 18.25
CA SER A 2 17.45 -29.49 17.74
C SER A 2 16.48 -28.79 18.69
N GLN A 3 16.96 -27.84 19.49
CA GLN A 3 16.07 -26.98 20.28
C GLN A 3 15.24 -26.14 19.30
N THR A 4 13.97 -26.51 19.14
CA THR A 4 12.96 -25.64 18.56
C THR A 4 12.81 -24.44 19.50
N THR A 5 13.45 -23.33 19.16
CA THR A 5 13.24 -22.06 19.86
C THR A 5 11.79 -21.64 19.61
N HIS A 6 10.89 -22.00 20.53
CA HIS A 6 9.56 -21.44 20.55
C HIS A 6 9.72 -19.93 20.78
N PRO A 7 9.25 -19.07 19.87
CA PRO A 7 9.29 -17.63 20.10
C PRO A 7 8.51 -17.34 21.38
N ASP A 8 9.10 -16.53 22.27
CA ASP A 8 8.51 -16.15 23.54
C ASP A 8 7.09 -15.59 23.30
N PRO A 9 6.04 -16.21 23.87
CA PRO A 9 4.66 -15.78 23.67
C PRO A 9 4.42 -14.30 24.01
N ALA A 10 5.23 -13.70 24.89
CA ALA A 10 5.17 -12.28 25.23
C ALA A 10 5.51 -11.36 24.02
N SER A 11 6.52 -11.71 23.23
CA SER A 11 6.93 -10.93 22.05
C SER A 11 5.85 -10.90 20.95
N SER A 12 5.15 -12.02 20.78
CA SER A 12 4.13 -12.18 19.73
C SER A 12 2.86 -11.34 19.94
N ARG A 13 2.54 -10.96 21.20
CA ARG A 13 1.39 -10.12 21.53
C ARG A 13 1.64 -8.63 21.28
N HIS A 14 2.87 -8.17 21.43
CA HIS A 14 3.21 -6.75 21.26
C HIS A 14 3.23 -6.32 19.78
N ASP A 15 3.61 -7.23 18.87
CA ASP A 15 3.74 -6.94 17.44
C ASP A 15 2.41 -7.08 16.66
N ALA A 16 1.44 -7.82 17.20
CA ALA A 16 0.16 -8.10 16.54
C ALA A 16 -0.59 -6.84 16.02
N PRO A 17 -0.75 -5.72 16.77
CA PRO A 17 -1.41 -4.53 16.26
C PRO A 17 -0.59 -3.81 15.18
N VAL A 18 0.74 -3.89 15.24
CA VAL A 18 1.61 -3.30 14.23
C VAL A 18 1.46 -4.06 12.92
N SER A 19 1.63 -5.38 12.95
CA SER A 19 1.49 -6.21 11.76
C SER A 19 0.08 -6.13 11.14
N ALA A 20 -0.97 -6.07 11.96
CA ALA A 20 -2.33 -5.88 11.48
C ALA A 20 -2.50 -4.52 10.77
N GLY A 21 -1.97 -3.44 11.34
CA GLY A 21 -2.04 -2.12 10.70
C GLY A 21 -1.21 -2.03 9.41
N LEU A 22 -0.06 -2.73 9.34
CA LEU A 22 0.68 -2.88 8.07
C LEU A 22 -0.20 -3.57 7.01
N THR A 23 -0.81 -4.72 7.34
CA THR A 23 -1.70 -5.45 6.40
C THR A 23 -2.82 -4.54 5.90
N ILE A 24 -3.49 -3.85 6.81
CA ILE A 24 -4.64 -3.00 6.46
C ILE A 24 -4.18 -1.78 5.65
N GLY A 25 -3.08 -1.13 6.02
CA GLY A 25 -2.55 0.02 5.29
C GLY A 25 -2.15 -0.33 3.85
N PHE A 26 -1.52 -1.49 3.64
CA PHE A 26 -1.25 -2.01 2.30
C PHE A 26 -2.55 -2.34 1.54
N ALA A 27 -3.52 -2.98 2.19
CA ALA A 27 -4.80 -3.32 1.56
C ALA A 27 -5.57 -2.07 1.10
N ILE A 28 -5.64 -1.03 1.94
CA ILE A 28 -6.25 0.24 1.57
C ILE A 28 -5.51 0.85 0.39
N SER A 29 -4.17 0.88 0.43
CA SER A 29 -3.36 1.45 -0.66
C SER A 29 -3.56 0.70 -1.98
N ALA A 30 -3.60 -0.63 -1.95
CA ALA A 30 -3.90 -1.44 -3.12
C ALA A 30 -5.28 -1.09 -3.72
N CYS A 31 -6.31 -1.00 -2.87
CA CYS A 31 -7.64 -0.57 -3.31
C CYS A 31 -7.62 0.85 -3.92
N LEU A 32 -6.89 1.80 -3.32
CA LEU A 32 -6.77 3.16 -3.85
C LEU A 32 -6.06 3.21 -5.18
N TRP A 33 -4.99 2.44 -5.37
CA TRP A 33 -4.23 2.41 -6.62
C TRP A 33 -5.06 1.76 -7.73
N THR A 34 -5.73 0.63 -7.44
CA THR A 34 -6.62 -0.02 -8.39
C THR A 34 -7.79 0.90 -8.75
N LEU A 35 -8.43 1.53 -7.77
CA LEU A 35 -9.52 2.46 -8.03
C LEU A 35 -9.04 3.68 -8.82
N GLY A 36 -7.90 4.28 -8.44
CA GLY A 36 -7.29 5.40 -9.13
C GLY A 36 -6.95 5.06 -10.59
N TYR A 37 -6.42 3.87 -10.84
CA TYR A 37 -6.15 3.35 -12.18
C TYR A 37 -7.43 3.21 -13.02
N LEU A 38 -8.50 2.67 -12.43
CA LEU A 38 -9.77 2.50 -13.11
C LEU A 38 -10.45 3.85 -13.39
N LEU A 39 -10.40 4.80 -12.47
CA LEU A 39 -11.05 6.11 -12.63
C LEU A 39 -10.35 7.03 -13.64
N HIS A 40 -9.05 6.80 -13.90
CA HIS A 40 -8.26 7.51 -14.91
C HIS A 40 -7.95 6.65 -16.14
N PHE A 41 -8.64 5.53 -16.30
CA PHE A 41 -8.43 4.68 -17.47
C PHE A 41 -8.64 5.48 -18.76
N PRO A 42 -7.72 5.43 -19.75
CA PRO A 42 -7.84 6.20 -20.98
C PRO A 42 -9.20 5.98 -21.65
N GLY A 43 -9.94 7.07 -21.86
CA GLY A 43 -11.32 7.06 -22.36
C GLY A 43 -12.40 7.32 -21.30
N LEU A 44 -12.05 7.29 -20.01
CA LEU A 44 -12.92 7.73 -18.91
C LEU A 44 -12.59 9.18 -18.52
N SER A 45 -13.64 10.00 -18.37
CA SER A 45 -13.55 11.39 -17.91
C SER A 45 -14.23 11.53 -16.56
N THR A 46 -13.59 10.96 -15.52
CA THR A 46 -14.10 11.08 -14.16
C THR A 46 -13.78 12.48 -13.59
N PRO A 47 -14.77 13.25 -13.11
CA PRO A 47 -14.50 14.55 -12.51
C PRO A 47 -13.55 14.42 -11.30
N PRO A 48 -12.54 15.31 -11.13
CA PRO A 48 -11.56 15.20 -10.04
C PRO A 48 -12.17 15.16 -8.65
N ILE A 49 -13.29 15.86 -8.45
CA ILE A 49 -14.02 15.85 -7.17
C ILE A 49 -14.60 14.46 -6.85
N VAL A 50 -15.11 13.75 -7.86
CA VAL A 50 -15.65 12.39 -7.70
C VAL A 50 -14.52 11.43 -7.35
N VAL A 51 -13.38 11.53 -8.05
CA VAL A 51 -12.17 10.75 -7.71
C VAL A 51 -11.76 11.00 -6.26
N GLY A 52 -11.61 12.26 -5.86
CA GLY A 52 -11.20 12.64 -4.51
C GLY A 52 -12.14 12.10 -3.43
N LEU A 53 -13.45 12.20 -3.64
CA LEU A 53 -14.46 11.68 -2.72
C LEU A 53 -14.41 10.15 -2.62
N LEU A 54 -14.30 9.43 -3.74
CA LEU A 54 -14.23 7.98 -3.74
C LEU A 54 -12.95 7.47 -3.03
N LEU A 55 -11.81 8.09 -3.30
CA LEU A 55 -10.55 7.76 -2.62
C LEU A 55 -10.62 8.06 -1.12
N LEU A 56 -11.28 9.16 -0.72
CA LEU A 56 -11.51 9.49 0.69
C LEU A 56 -12.40 8.44 1.37
N VAL A 57 -13.49 8.04 0.71
CA VAL A 57 -14.41 7.01 1.22
C VAL A 57 -13.68 5.69 1.42
N VAL A 58 -12.88 5.24 0.46
CA VAL A 58 -12.09 4.00 0.59
C VAL A 58 -11.15 4.06 1.79
N GLN A 59 -10.45 5.18 2.00
CA GLN A 59 -9.57 5.36 3.15
C GLN A 59 -10.32 5.37 4.48
N ALA A 60 -11.43 6.11 4.56
CA ALA A 60 -12.24 6.24 5.76
C ALA A 60 -12.91 4.91 6.14
N VAL A 61 -13.53 4.23 5.17
CA VAL A 61 -14.17 2.92 5.35
C VAL A 61 -13.13 1.87 5.70
N GLY A 62 -12.01 1.80 4.98
CA GLY A 62 -10.95 0.83 5.27
C GLY A 62 -10.39 0.99 6.70
N SER A 63 -10.17 2.24 7.12
CA SER A 63 -9.72 2.55 8.49
C SER A 63 -10.80 2.26 9.54
N ALA A 64 -12.08 2.44 9.22
CA ALA A 64 -13.18 2.06 10.11
C ALA A 64 -13.32 0.54 10.25
N LEU A 65 -13.26 -0.22 9.15
CA LEU A 65 -13.28 -1.68 9.19
C LEU A 65 -12.12 -2.25 10.02
N ALA A 66 -10.94 -1.61 9.94
CA ALA A 66 -9.81 -1.92 10.80
C ALA A 66 -10.16 -1.80 12.29
N GLY A 67 -10.88 -0.75 12.69
CA GLY A 67 -11.36 -0.55 14.04
C GLY A 67 -12.46 -1.53 14.47
N MET A 68 -13.36 -1.89 13.55
CA MET A 68 -14.46 -2.82 13.81
C MET A 68 -13.97 -4.24 14.10
N TRP A 69 -12.95 -4.69 13.36
CA TRP A 69 -12.45 -6.07 13.42
C TRP A 69 -11.07 -6.21 14.08
N GLY A 70 -10.46 -5.10 14.46
CA GLY A 70 -9.16 -5.05 15.11
C GLY A 70 -9.21 -5.20 16.64
N PRO A 71 -8.03 -5.32 17.29
CA PRO A 71 -7.94 -5.48 18.73
C PRO A 71 -8.37 -4.21 19.48
N SER A 72 -9.31 -4.35 20.41
CA SER A 72 -9.89 -3.23 21.15
C SER A 72 -8.89 -2.48 22.06
N ARG A 73 -7.89 -3.18 22.60
CA ARG A 73 -6.89 -2.63 23.53
C ARG A 73 -5.74 -1.89 22.85
N ALA A 74 -5.62 -1.96 21.52
CA ALA A 74 -4.49 -1.40 20.77
C ALA A 74 -4.91 -0.46 19.63
N LYS A 75 -6.08 0.18 19.74
CA LYS A 75 -6.66 1.07 18.72
C LYS A 75 -5.69 2.17 18.26
N LEU A 76 -4.98 2.82 19.19
CA LEU A 76 -4.02 3.87 18.83
C LEU A 76 -2.87 3.31 17.96
N ARG A 77 -2.25 2.20 18.37
CA ARG A 77 -1.15 1.60 17.61
C ARG A 77 -1.64 1.12 16.25
N LEU A 78 -2.80 0.47 16.19
CA LEU A 78 -3.42 0.02 14.94
C LEU A 78 -3.70 1.18 13.99
N GLY A 79 -4.26 2.28 14.50
CA GLY A 79 -4.58 3.47 13.72
C GLY A 79 -3.32 4.18 13.21
N LEU A 80 -2.31 4.34 14.06
CA LEU A 80 -1.03 4.94 13.68
C LEU A 80 -0.31 4.11 12.61
N THR A 81 -0.24 2.79 12.76
CA THR A 81 0.43 1.94 11.77
C THR A 81 -0.35 1.84 10.47
N THR A 82 -1.68 1.73 10.53
CA THR A 82 -2.55 1.77 9.34
C THR A 82 -2.36 3.09 8.58
N GLY A 83 -2.48 4.22 9.28
CA GLY A 83 -2.35 5.55 8.70
C GLY A 83 -0.95 5.83 8.14
N LEU A 84 0.11 5.43 8.87
CA LEU A 84 1.48 5.60 8.41
C LEU A 84 1.78 4.76 7.18
N THR A 85 1.40 3.48 7.17
CA THR A 85 1.61 2.60 6.01
C THR A 85 0.86 3.09 4.79
N MET A 86 -0.43 3.41 4.95
CA MET A 86 -1.22 3.98 3.86
C MET A 86 -0.63 5.30 3.37
N GLY A 87 -0.22 6.18 4.28
CA GLY A 87 0.41 7.46 3.92
C GLY A 87 1.69 7.27 3.11
N LEU A 88 2.61 6.42 3.58
CA LEU A 88 3.89 6.16 2.93
C LEU A 88 3.75 5.47 1.57
N VAL A 89 2.90 4.44 1.47
CA VAL A 89 2.70 3.72 0.21
C VAL A 89 2.09 4.67 -0.83
N ASN A 90 1.04 5.42 -0.47
CA ASN A 90 0.40 6.34 -1.42
C ASN A 90 1.26 7.57 -1.76
N LEU A 91 2.26 7.90 -0.93
CA LEU A 91 3.25 8.93 -1.26
C LEU A 91 4.05 8.56 -2.53
N LEU A 92 4.20 7.26 -2.84
CA LEU A 92 4.89 6.81 -4.06
C LEU A 92 4.18 7.27 -5.34
N VAL A 93 2.86 7.46 -5.30
CA VAL A 93 2.07 8.01 -6.42
C VAL A 93 1.99 9.52 -6.30
N LEU A 94 1.74 10.05 -5.10
CA LEU A 94 1.62 11.50 -4.87
C LEU A 94 2.93 12.26 -5.03
N GLY A 95 4.08 11.58 -5.01
CA GLY A 95 5.39 12.14 -5.32
C GLY A 95 5.42 12.86 -6.67
N SER A 96 4.65 12.37 -7.63
CA SER A 96 4.44 12.99 -8.95
C SER A 96 3.83 14.39 -8.89
N LEU A 97 3.12 14.75 -7.81
CA LEU A 97 2.52 16.07 -7.60
C LEU A 97 3.48 17.04 -6.92
N LEU A 98 4.60 16.54 -6.39
CA LEU A 98 5.63 17.34 -5.72
C LEU A 98 6.58 18.00 -6.71
N PHE A 99 6.61 17.54 -7.96
CA PHE A 99 7.48 18.06 -9.00
C PHE A 99 6.66 18.60 -10.16
N GLU A 100 7.14 19.69 -10.73
CA GLU A 100 6.55 20.31 -11.90
C GLU A 100 7.57 20.23 -13.03
N SER A 101 7.08 19.95 -14.23
CA SER A 101 7.93 19.90 -15.42
C SER A 101 7.68 21.15 -16.25
N SER A 102 8.71 21.98 -16.37
CA SER A 102 8.73 23.17 -17.22
C SER A 102 9.68 22.92 -18.39
N GLY A 103 9.14 22.44 -19.52
CA GLY A 103 9.96 22.04 -20.67
C GLY A 103 10.78 20.79 -20.35
N GLU A 104 12.10 20.87 -20.47
CA GLU A 104 13.04 19.76 -20.22
C GLU A 104 13.46 19.63 -18.75
N THR A 105 13.15 20.61 -17.89
CA THR A 105 13.56 20.60 -16.48
C THR A 105 12.42 20.17 -15.57
N THR A 106 12.74 19.27 -14.63
CA THR A 106 11.82 18.82 -13.57
C THR A 106 12.34 19.37 -12.24
N GLN A 107 11.56 20.25 -11.60
CA GLN A 107 11.93 20.89 -10.34
C GLN A 107 10.91 20.60 -9.24
N ALA A 108 11.39 20.44 -8.01
CA ALA A 108 10.52 20.32 -6.85
C ALA A 108 9.71 21.60 -6.66
N ARG A 109 8.41 21.45 -6.37
CA ARG A 109 7.56 22.55 -5.98
C ARG A 109 8.05 23.16 -4.67
N PRO A 110 8.03 24.49 -4.50
CA PRO A 110 8.45 25.13 -3.25
C PRO A 110 7.71 24.60 -2.01
N ALA A 111 6.46 24.15 -2.19
CA ALA A 111 5.63 23.58 -1.13
C ALA A 111 5.77 22.06 -0.93
N ALA A 112 6.71 21.38 -1.62
CA ALA A 112 6.80 19.91 -1.60
C ALA A 112 6.91 19.34 -0.18
N GLY A 113 7.73 19.93 0.69
CA GLY A 113 7.86 19.50 2.08
C GLY A 113 6.55 19.65 2.87
N VAL A 114 5.82 20.74 2.66
CA VAL A 114 4.51 20.98 3.31
C VAL A 114 3.48 19.98 2.83
N ILE A 115 3.48 19.65 1.52
CA ILE A 115 2.57 18.65 0.94
C ILE A 115 2.84 17.27 1.55
N VAL A 116 4.11 16.85 1.64
CA VAL A 116 4.49 15.56 2.24
C VAL A 116 4.07 15.50 3.70
N LEU A 117 4.39 16.53 4.50
CA LEU A 117 4.03 16.57 5.92
C LEU A 117 2.52 16.59 6.12
N GLY A 118 1.79 17.38 5.32
CA GLY A 118 0.33 17.45 5.34
C GLY A 118 -0.31 16.10 4.99
N TRP A 119 0.20 15.42 3.97
CA TRP A 119 -0.27 14.10 3.56
C TRP A 119 -0.07 13.03 4.65
N LEU A 120 1.10 13.01 5.28
CA LEU A 120 1.40 12.07 6.35
C LEU A 120 0.55 12.36 7.59
N ALA A 121 0.40 13.64 7.96
CA ALA A 121 -0.47 14.05 9.07
C ALA A 121 -1.93 13.67 8.81
N TYR A 122 -2.46 13.98 7.62
CA TYR A 122 -3.80 13.58 7.20
C TYR A 122 -4.00 12.06 7.30
N SER A 123 -3.05 11.29 6.76
CA SER A 123 -3.13 9.82 6.74
C SER A 123 -3.10 9.22 8.16
N LEU A 124 -2.26 9.77 9.05
CA LEU A 124 -2.20 9.40 10.47
C LEU A 124 -3.51 9.71 11.19
N VAL A 125 -4.04 10.92 11.02
CA VAL A 125 -5.31 11.34 11.62
C VAL A 125 -6.44 10.45 11.13
N LEU A 126 -6.54 10.22 9.82
CA LEU A 126 -7.60 9.39 9.24
C LEU A 126 -7.51 7.93 9.70
N GLY A 127 -6.30 7.37 9.78
CA GLY A 127 -6.08 6.02 10.30
C GLY A 127 -6.51 5.88 11.77
N VAL A 128 -6.11 6.84 12.63
CA VAL A 128 -6.51 6.86 14.04
C VAL A 128 -8.02 7.05 14.17
N VAL A 129 -8.57 8.13 13.61
CA VAL A 129 -10.00 8.47 13.72
C VAL A 129 -10.87 7.36 13.15
N GLY A 130 -10.52 6.81 11.98
CA GLY A 130 -11.23 5.68 11.38
C GLY A 130 -11.27 4.47 12.32
N VAL A 131 -10.11 4.05 12.84
CA VAL A 131 -10.04 2.92 13.78
C VAL A 131 -10.86 3.18 15.06
N TRP A 132 -10.87 4.41 15.57
CA TRP A 132 -11.67 4.78 16.74
C TRP A 132 -13.17 4.72 16.46
N ILE A 133 -13.64 5.32 15.36
CA ILE A 133 -15.05 5.30 14.92
C ILE A 133 -15.50 3.87 14.69
N GLY A 134 -14.75 3.10 13.90
CA GLY A 134 -15.05 1.70 13.61
C GLY A 134 -15.14 0.84 14.86
N GLY A 135 -14.22 1.05 15.80
CA GLY A 135 -14.23 0.34 17.07
C GLY A 135 -15.34 0.79 18.03
N ALA A 136 -16.04 1.91 17.79
CA ALA A 136 -17.19 2.35 18.57
C ALA A 136 -18.51 1.76 18.03
N VAL A 137 -18.57 1.48 16.72
CA VAL A 137 -19.73 0.87 16.05
C VAL A 137 -19.63 -0.66 15.94
N SER A 138 -18.58 -1.27 16.52
CA SER A 138 -18.36 -2.72 16.44
C SER A 138 -19.48 -3.48 17.18
N PRO A 139 -20.23 -4.38 16.51
CA PRO A 139 -21.41 -5.05 17.08
C PRO A 139 -21.15 -6.01 18.25
N GLY A 140 -19.90 -6.21 18.67
CA GLY A 140 -19.54 -7.07 19.80
C GLY A 140 -18.36 -6.50 20.57
N GLY A 141 -18.62 -5.98 21.78
CA GLY A 141 -17.62 -5.36 22.67
C GLY A 141 -16.51 -6.28 23.22
N GLY A 142 -16.30 -7.45 22.61
CA GLY A 142 -15.23 -8.39 22.97
C GLY A 142 -14.19 -8.44 21.86
N GLY A 143 -13.03 -7.82 22.09
CA GLY A 143 -11.91 -7.90 21.16
C GLY A 143 -11.57 -9.35 20.85
N ARG A 144 -11.71 -9.74 19.59
CA ARG A 144 -11.10 -11.00 19.12
C ARG A 144 -9.59 -10.80 19.25
N ASP A 145 -8.99 -11.40 20.27
CA ASP A 145 -7.54 -11.46 20.40
C ASP A 145 -7.01 -12.16 19.15
N GLN A 146 -6.46 -11.37 18.24
CA GLN A 146 -5.89 -11.89 17.01
C GLN A 146 -4.61 -12.61 17.38
N SER A 147 -4.65 -13.93 17.45
CA SER A 147 -3.47 -14.74 17.61
C SER A 147 -2.50 -14.50 16.44
N ALA A 148 -1.20 -14.47 16.74
CA ALA A 148 -0.13 -14.20 15.78
C ALA A 148 -0.17 -14.99 14.44
N PRO A 149 -0.75 -16.21 14.35
CA PRO A 149 -0.92 -16.91 13.07
C PRO A 149 -1.88 -16.19 12.09
N ALA A 150 -2.88 -15.46 12.61
CA ALA A 150 -3.97 -14.93 11.78
C ALA A 150 -3.54 -13.76 10.87
N TRP A 151 -2.62 -12.89 11.32
CA TRP A 151 -2.21 -11.75 10.51
C TRP A 151 -1.27 -12.14 9.37
N ARG A 152 -0.42 -13.17 9.55
CA ARG A 152 0.49 -13.66 8.50
C ARG A 152 -0.29 -14.24 7.33
N ALA A 153 -1.30 -15.05 7.62
CA ALA A 153 -2.20 -15.59 6.62
C ALA A 153 -2.91 -14.47 5.85
N ARG A 154 -3.42 -13.45 6.55
CA ARG A 154 -4.09 -12.31 5.91
C ARG A 154 -3.13 -11.47 5.06
N PHE A 155 -1.91 -11.23 5.53
CA PHE A 155 -0.90 -10.53 4.74
C PHE A 155 -0.50 -11.36 3.51
N GLY A 156 -0.36 -12.69 3.65
CA GLY A 156 -0.12 -13.59 2.51
C GLY A 156 -1.25 -13.56 1.48
N VAL A 157 -2.51 -13.57 1.93
CA VAL A 157 -3.68 -13.38 1.05
C VAL A 157 -3.64 -12.01 0.38
N LEU A 158 -3.29 -10.96 1.11
CA LEU A 158 -3.14 -9.62 0.54
C LEU A 158 -2.08 -9.60 -0.57
N ALA A 159 -0.90 -10.16 -0.33
CA ALA A 159 0.15 -10.26 -1.35
C ALA A 159 -0.34 -11.03 -2.60
N ALA A 160 -1.06 -12.13 -2.41
CA ALA A 160 -1.65 -12.86 -3.53
C ALA A 160 -2.73 -12.04 -4.27
N LEU A 161 -3.50 -11.21 -3.56
CA LEU A 161 -4.53 -10.37 -4.16
C LEU A 161 -3.94 -9.14 -4.87
N THR A 162 -2.83 -8.58 -4.41
CA THR A 162 -2.15 -7.45 -5.07
C THR A 162 -1.52 -7.84 -6.41
N MET A 163 -1.23 -9.13 -6.62
CA MET A 163 -0.87 -9.67 -7.93
C MET A 163 -1.98 -9.52 -8.98
N LEU A 164 -3.26 -9.54 -8.60
CA LEU A 164 -4.38 -9.48 -9.55
C LEU A 164 -4.39 -8.19 -10.39
N PRO A 165 -4.36 -6.97 -9.79
CA PRO A 165 -4.24 -5.75 -10.58
C PRO A 165 -2.91 -5.68 -11.35
N LEU A 166 -1.80 -6.18 -10.80
CA LEU A 166 -0.53 -6.22 -11.52
C LEU A 166 -0.62 -7.03 -12.82
N LEU A 167 -1.18 -8.24 -12.75
CA LEU A 167 -1.40 -9.12 -13.90
C LEU A 167 -2.38 -8.50 -14.91
N PHE A 168 -3.47 -7.90 -14.43
CA PHE A 168 -4.42 -7.22 -15.29
C PHE A 168 -3.78 -6.07 -16.06
N VAL A 169 -3.08 -5.17 -15.37
CA VAL A 169 -2.41 -4.02 -16.01
C VAL A 169 -1.29 -4.49 -16.94
N GLY A 170 -0.57 -5.55 -16.59
CA GLY A 170 0.43 -6.18 -17.48
C GLY A 170 -0.21 -6.74 -18.76
N GLY A 171 -1.37 -7.40 -18.65
CA GLY A 171 -2.13 -7.86 -19.80
C GLY A 171 -2.62 -6.71 -20.68
N VAL A 172 -3.02 -5.57 -20.09
CA VAL A 172 -3.36 -4.35 -20.84
C VAL A 172 -2.13 -3.87 -21.61
N VAL A 173 -0.95 -3.79 -21.00
CA VAL A 173 0.29 -3.37 -21.67
C VAL A 173 0.59 -4.22 -22.91
N THR A 174 0.47 -5.54 -22.81
CA THR A 174 0.69 -6.45 -23.94
C THR A 174 -0.37 -6.28 -25.03
N THR A 175 -1.64 -6.17 -24.66
CA THR A 175 -2.74 -6.07 -25.64
C THR A 175 -2.83 -4.71 -26.32
N SER A 176 -2.30 -3.65 -25.70
CA SER A 176 -2.19 -2.32 -26.31
C SER A 176 -0.85 -2.04 -26.98
N ASP A 177 0.01 -3.07 -27.14
CA ASP A 177 1.37 -2.95 -27.69
C ASP A 177 2.22 -1.82 -27.07
N SER A 178 1.98 -1.54 -25.79
CA SER A 178 2.58 -0.39 -25.10
C SER A 178 3.82 -0.76 -24.28
N GLY A 179 4.37 -1.96 -24.46
CA GLY A 179 5.52 -2.45 -23.68
C GLY A 179 6.84 -1.72 -23.98
N MET A 180 6.88 -0.91 -25.03
CA MET A 180 8.03 -0.09 -25.44
C MET A 180 7.69 1.41 -25.46
N ALA A 181 6.62 1.82 -24.76
CA ALA A 181 6.21 3.22 -24.69
C ALA A 181 7.17 4.08 -23.87
N VAL A 182 7.89 3.49 -22.90
CA VAL A 182 8.91 4.12 -22.07
C VAL A 182 10.27 3.44 -22.34
N PRO A 183 11.22 4.14 -23.00
CA PRO A 183 12.45 3.53 -23.50
C PRO A 183 13.51 3.25 -22.43
N ASP A 184 13.36 3.80 -21.23
CA ASP A 184 14.32 3.73 -20.13
C ASP A 184 13.78 3.01 -18.89
N TRP A 185 14.69 2.57 -18.01
CA TRP A 185 14.39 1.95 -16.70
C TRP A 185 15.57 2.14 -15.75
N PRO A 186 15.37 2.36 -14.43
CA PRO A 186 14.10 2.45 -13.69
C PRO A 186 13.40 3.82 -13.83
N ASN A 187 13.96 4.73 -14.62
CA ASN A 187 13.38 6.05 -14.88
C ASN A 187 12.20 5.99 -15.87
N THR A 188 11.58 7.15 -16.09
CA THR A 188 10.59 7.39 -17.14
C THR A 188 10.94 8.70 -17.82
N PHE A 189 11.49 8.60 -19.04
CA PHE A 189 12.03 9.72 -19.81
C PHE A 189 13.04 10.55 -19.00
N GLY A 190 13.99 9.87 -18.34
CA GLY A 190 15.02 10.50 -17.52
C GLY A 190 14.56 11.04 -16.17
N SER A 191 13.25 11.05 -15.89
CA SER A 191 12.71 11.40 -14.56
C SER A 191 12.61 10.17 -13.66
N ASN A 192 12.80 10.35 -12.35
CA ASN A 192 12.56 9.27 -11.39
C ASN A 192 11.11 8.78 -11.48
N MET A 193 10.89 7.47 -11.46
CA MET A 193 9.57 6.86 -11.66
C MET A 193 8.49 7.42 -10.72
N PHE A 194 8.80 7.64 -9.43
CA PHE A 194 7.82 8.13 -8.45
C PHE A 194 7.53 9.63 -8.56
N LEU A 195 8.35 10.35 -9.32
CA LEU A 195 8.28 11.80 -9.51
C LEU A 195 7.85 12.17 -10.93
N PHE A 196 7.60 11.17 -11.78
CA PHE A 196 7.13 11.41 -13.14
C PHE A 196 5.74 12.06 -13.10
N PRO A 197 5.52 13.21 -13.78
CA PRO A 197 4.24 13.92 -13.67
C PRO A 197 3.06 13.10 -14.20
N LEU A 198 2.01 12.95 -13.38
CA LEU A 198 0.78 12.24 -13.77
C LEU A 198 0.16 12.80 -15.06
N SER A 199 0.28 14.11 -15.31
CA SER A 199 -0.23 14.75 -16.52
C SER A 199 0.44 14.27 -17.82
N LYS A 200 1.64 13.69 -17.74
CA LYS A 200 2.38 13.13 -18.87
C LYS A 200 2.14 11.63 -19.08
N MET A 201 1.42 10.98 -18.15
CA MET A 201 1.05 9.56 -18.28
C MET A 201 -0.17 9.42 -19.19
N THR A 202 0.04 9.61 -20.50
CA THR A 202 -1.02 9.54 -21.51
C THR A 202 -0.77 8.41 -22.51
N GLY A 203 -1.84 7.81 -23.05
CA GLY A 203 -1.74 6.75 -24.06
C GLY A 203 -0.95 5.54 -23.55
N GLY A 204 -0.06 4.99 -24.38
CA GLY A 204 0.77 3.82 -24.00
C GLY A 204 1.64 4.04 -22.77
N VAL A 205 2.10 5.27 -22.51
CA VAL A 205 2.90 5.61 -21.32
C VAL A 205 2.10 5.38 -20.04
N TYR A 206 0.79 5.65 -20.05
CA TYR A 206 -0.09 5.40 -18.90
C TYR A 206 -0.07 3.93 -18.50
N PHE A 207 -0.25 3.02 -19.47
CA PHE A 207 -0.32 1.59 -19.23
C PHE A 207 1.03 1.07 -18.74
N GLU A 208 2.11 1.40 -19.44
CA GLU A 208 3.43 0.88 -19.11
C GLU A 208 3.93 1.41 -17.76
N HIS A 209 3.82 2.71 -17.52
CA HIS A 209 4.28 3.30 -16.27
C HIS A 209 3.45 2.82 -15.08
N THR A 210 2.13 2.71 -15.23
CA THR A 210 1.28 2.21 -14.14
C THR A 210 1.55 0.73 -13.84
N HIS A 211 1.87 -0.09 -14.85
CA HIS A 211 2.31 -1.47 -14.64
C HIS A 211 3.58 -1.51 -13.77
N ARG A 212 4.58 -0.66 -14.06
CA ARG A 212 5.81 -0.55 -13.27
C ARG A 212 5.52 -0.14 -11.82
N LEU A 213 4.61 0.82 -11.60
CA LEU A 213 4.17 1.22 -10.25
C LEU A 213 3.51 0.04 -9.50
N PHE A 214 2.59 -0.69 -10.13
CA PHE A 214 1.99 -1.88 -9.51
C PHE A 214 3.04 -2.96 -9.19
N GLY A 215 4.09 -3.09 -10.01
CA GLY A 215 5.22 -3.99 -9.72
C GLY A 215 5.97 -3.57 -8.46
N VAL A 216 6.16 -2.27 -8.22
CA VAL A 216 6.73 -1.77 -6.97
C VAL A 216 5.80 -2.00 -5.78
N LEU A 217 4.50 -1.76 -5.92
CA LEU A 217 3.53 -2.03 -4.86
C LEU A 217 3.56 -3.51 -4.43
N GLU A 218 3.58 -4.41 -5.41
CA GLU A 218 3.68 -5.85 -5.18
C GLU A 218 5.02 -6.21 -4.51
N GLY A 219 6.13 -5.73 -5.06
CA GLY A 219 7.46 -5.97 -4.50
C GLY A 219 7.58 -5.49 -3.05
N LEU A 220 7.07 -4.30 -2.72
CA LEU A 220 7.04 -3.79 -1.34
C LEU A 220 6.15 -4.62 -0.43
N THR A 221 5.03 -5.14 -0.94
CA THR A 221 4.12 -6.01 -0.21
C THR A 221 4.82 -7.32 0.13
N VAL A 222 5.43 -8.00 -0.85
CA VAL A 222 6.19 -9.25 -0.65
C VAL A 222 7.40 -9.04 0.25
N LEU A 223 8.17 -7.97 0.07
CA LEU A 223 9.32 -7.63 0.93
C LEU A 223 8.90 -7.41 2.38
N THR A 224 7.76 -6.73 2.60
CA THR A 224 7.21 -6.53 3.94
C THR A 224 6.80 -7.87 4.55
N LEU A 225 6.11 -8.73 3.80
CA LEU A 225 5.75 -10.07 4.24
C LEU A 225 6.98 -10.90 4.62
N MET A 226 8.04 -10.86 3.79
CA MET A 226 9.30 -11.53 4.04
C MET A 226 9.95 -11.03 5.33
N ALA A 227 10.09 -9.70 5.49
CA ALA A 227 10.71 -9.10 6.67
C ALA A 227 9.96 -9.48 7.96
N LEU A 228 8.63 -9.43 7.95
CA LEU A 228 7.81 -9.82 9.09
C LEU A 228 7.89 -11.33 9.38
N THR A 229 8.00 -12.16 8.34
CA THR A 229 8.19 -13.62 8.47
C THR A 229 9.57 -13.96 9.05
N ILE A 230 10.63 -13.25 8.64
CA ILE A 230 11.98 -13.44 9.18
C ILE A 230 12.06 -13.04 10.66
N ARG A 231 11.37 -11.95 11.04
CA ARG A 231 11.35 -11.45 12.43
C ARG A 231 10.64 -12.41 13.40
N GLY A 232 9.56 -13.08 12.97
CA GLY A 232 8.73 -13.90 13.88
C GLY A 232 8.56 -15.37 13.51
N GLY A 233 9.16 -15.85 12.42
CA GLY A 233 9.00 -17.22 11.92
C GLY A 233 10.02 -18.21 12.49
N GLY A 234 9.66 -19.50 12.52
CA GLY A 234 10.62 -20.58 12.78
C GLY A 234 11.59 -20.78 11.62
N ALA A 235 12.67 -21.53 11.82
CA ALA A 235 13.74 -21.70 10.83
C ALA A 235 13.27 -22.13 9.43
N LEU A 236 12.25 -23.00 9.34
CA LEU A 236 11.65 -23.41 8.07
C LEU A 236 10.96 -22.26 7.35
N ALA A 237 10.15 -21.46 8.05
CA ALA A 237 9.47 -20.30 7.47
C ALA A 237 10.47 -19.25 6.97
N LYS A 238 11.59 -19.05 7.68
CA LYS A 238 12.66 -18.16 7.23
C LYS A 238 13.33 -18.67 5.95
N LYS A 239 13.66 -19.96 5.91
CA LYS A 239 14.23 -20.60 4.70
C LYS A 239 13.29 -20.50 3.51
N LEU A 240 12.01 -20.83 3.70
CA LEU A 240 11.00 -20.74 2.64
C LEU A 240 10.81 -19.29 2.16
N ALA A 241 10.81 -18.30 3.06
CA ALA A 241 10.68 -16.90 2.68
C ALA A 241 11.88 -16.41 1.85
N VAL A 242 13.11 -16.82 2.20
CA VAL A 242 14.30 -16.49 1.41
C VAL A 242 14.28 -17.21 0.06
N ILE A 243 13.92 -18.50 0.04
CA ILE A 243 13.81 -19.27 -1.21
C ILE A 243 12.78 -18.64 -2.14
N ALA A 244 11.58 -18.34 -1.64
CA ALA A 244 10.50 -17.71 -2.42
C ALA A 244 10.83 -16.28 -2.90
N PHE A 245 11.82 -15.62 -2.30
CA PHE A 245 12.28 -14.30 -2.75
C PHE A 245 13.39 -14.39 -3.81
N VAL A 246 14.19 -15.46 -3.78
CA VAL A 246 15.33 -15.65 -4.69
C VAL A 246 14.93 -16.39 -5.98
N LEU A 247 13.92 -17.25 -5.91
CA LEU A 247 13.34 -17.95 -7.06
C LEU A 247 12.29 -17.09 -7.77
#